data_AF-A0A944DVL4-F1
#
_entry.id   AF-A0A944DVL4-F1
#
_cell.length_a   1.000
_cell.length_b   1.000
_cell.length_c   1.000
_cell.angle_alpha   90.00
_cell.angle_beta   90.00
_cell.angle_gamma   90.00
#
_symmetry.space_group_name_H-M   'P 1'
#
loop_
_entity.id
_entity.type
_entity.pdbx_description
1 polymer ?
#
loop_
_entity_poly.entity_id
_entity_poly.type
_entity_poly.pdbx_seq_one_letter_code
_entity_poly.pdbx_strand_id
1 'polypeptide(L)'
;MADMEYRGIDQTALTPADAAEFARMLHDAPGPHLGRAPVPVLVHGPGAPLAERREAFRGMYEAITARIGEPTLYGGSSQGPSVRWRDSRRLVLLAGDHRQVGLSVHDTGTLEGEEQRTFEWGGTWSGDEPHDLDFLPYVWQLDRSGPGERPQARPGGRLATSLEDFRTGLEVLLAAWVEQLPVQVGTDWASFCVTSSADRGRRILVSYSIEDGLYASVDDRDGEDGEERALQMRARGWQSRDRGWWQTEFTAPEREHAAALAHLVITELRARGTREPEELRARDVSCKDRGEMWLPGLGIRH
;
A
#
# COMPACT_ATOMS: atom_id res chain seq x y z
N MET A 1 32.47 -12.24 37.31
CA MET A 1 31.40 -12.16 38.34
C MET A 1 30.75 -10.79 38.19
N ALA A 2 29.48 -10.62 37.90
CA ALA A 2 28.39 -11.50 37.49
C ALA A 2 27.27 -10.54 37.02
N ASP A 3 26.52 -10.97 36.01
CA ASP A 3 25.16 -10.52 35.64
C ASP A 3 24.87 -9.01 35.62
N MET A 4 25.15 -8.41 34.46
CA MET A 4 24.30 -7.33 33.97
C MET A 4 23.01 -7.98 33.46
N GLU A 5 21.99 -8.06 34.34
CA GLU A 5 20.66 -8.55 34.02
C GLU A 5 20.16 -7.93 32.70
N TYR A 6 20.14 -8.75 31.66
CA TYR A 6 19.40 -8.52 30.44
C TYR A 6 17.91 -8.69 30.75
N ARG A 7 17.29 -7.68 31.38
CA ARG A 7 15.83 -7.59 31.43
C ARG A 7 15.36 -7.06 30.09
N GLY A 8 14.91 -8.00 29.25
CA GLY A 8 14.04 -7.69 28.12
C GLY A 8 12.90 -6.82 28.65
N ILE A 9 12.87 -5.57 28.20
CA ILE A 9 11.74 -4.68 28.43
C ILE A 9 10.65 -5.24 27.53
N ASP A 10 9.63 -5.86 28.12
CA ASP A 10 8.30 -5.92 27.51
C ASP A 10 7.93 -4.47 27.17
N GLN A 11 8.20 -4.05 25.93
CA GLN A 11 7.85 -2.72 25.44
C GLN A 11 6.34 -2.64 25.43
N THR A 12 5.79 -2.08 26.50
CA THR A 12 4.36 -1.94 26.70
C THR A 12 3.88 -0.85 25.73
N ALA A 13 2.93 -1.20 24.86
CA ALA A 13 2.31 -0.25 23.95
C ALA A 13 1.73 0.94 24.73
N LEU A 14 1.84 2.14 24.17
CA LEU A 14 1.20 3.34 24.73
C LEU A 14 -0.31 3.24 24.63
N THR A 15 -1.04 3.90 25.53
CA THR A 15 -2.46 4.15 25.31
C THR A 15 -2.63 5.10 24.12
N PRO A 16 -3.79 5.11 23.42
CA PRO A 16 -4.02 6.07 22.33
C PRO A 16 -3.85 7.54 22.75
N ALA A 17 -4.22 7.87 24.00
CA ALA A 17 -4.05 9.22 24.54
C ALA A 17 -2.57 9.57 24.76
N ASP A 18 -1.78 8.65 25.32
CA ASP A 18 -0.34 8.86 25.53
C ASP A 18 0.41 8.96 24.20
N ALA A 19 0.05 8.12 23.23
CA ALA A 19 0.61 8.15 21.89
C ALA A 19 0.29 9.47 21.16
N ALA A 20 -0.91 10.00 21.34
CA ALA A 20 -1.30 11.29 20.77
C ALA A 20 -0.49 12.46 21.36
N GLU A 21 -0.30 12.50 22.68
CA GLU A 21 0.57 13.50 23.32
C GLU A 21 2.04 13.31 22.92
N PHE A 22 2.51 12.08 22.77
CA PHE A 22 3.85 11.79 22.28
C PHE A 22 4.02 12.26 20.82
N ALA A 23 3.04 12.01 19.94
CA ALA A 23 3.05 12.50 18.57
C ALA A 23 3.13 14.03 18.51
N ARG A 24 2.38 14.72 19.37
CA ARG A 24 2.48 16.18 19.50
C ARG A 24 3.84 16.63 19.97
N MET A 25 4.44 15.96 20.96
CA MET A 25 5.79 16.30 21.41
C MET A 25 6.80 16.18 20.26
N LEU A 26 6.74 15.08 19.49
CA LEU A 26 7.58 14.90 18.31
C LEU A 26 7.34 15.98 17.24
N HIS A 27 6.08 16.37 17.05
CA HIS A 27 5.68 17.40 16.10
C HIS A 27 6.13 18.81 16.52
N ASP A 28 5.98 19.18 17.80
CA ASP A 28 6.23 20.55 18.26
C ASP A 28 7.71 20.76 18.61
N ALA A 29 8.30 19.86 19.38
CA ALA A 29 9.63 19.99 19.97
C ALA A 29 10.33 18.61 20.12
N PRO A 30 10.80 18.01 19.01
CA PRO A 30 11.31 16.63 19.00
C PRO A 30 12.55 16.40 19.87
N GLY A 31 13.35 17.45 20.10
CA GLY A 31 14.51 17.43 20.99
C GLY A 31 15.41 16.20 20.80
N PRO A 32 15.61 15.36 21.83
CA PRO A 32 16.50 14.20 21.76
C PRO A 32 15.97 13.02 20.92
N HIS A 33 14.72 13.07 20.46
CA HIS A 33 14.07 12.00 19.68
C HIS A 33 14.38 12.07 18.18
N LEU A 34 14.96 13.18 17.70
CA LEU A 34 15.32 13.32 16.29
C LEU A 34 16.34 12.26 15.86
N GLY A 35 15.97 11.48 14.83
CA GLY A 35 16.80 10.41 14.27
C GLY A 35 16.97 9.20 15.20
N ARG A 36 16.13 9.06 16.23
CA ARG A 36 16.13 7.89 17.11
C ARG A 36 15.26 6.77 16.56
N ALA A 37 15.47 5.56 17.08
CA ALA A 37 14.64 4.42 16.78
C ALA A 37 13.16 4.70 17.11
N PRO A 38 12.21 4.12 16.35
CA PRO A 38 10.79 4.28 16.63
C PRO A 38 10.40 3.85 18.04
N VAL A 39 9.56 4.65 18.69
CA VAL A 39 8.93 4.28 19.96
C VAL A 39 7.64 3.53 19.64
N PRO A 40 7.49 2.26 20.07
CA PRO A 40 6.26 1.50 19.82
C PRO A 40 5.07 2.20 20.45
N VAL A 41 4.01 2.37 19.67
CA VAL A 41 2.71 2.88 20.14
C VAL A 41 1.64 1.81 20.07
N LEU A 42 1.85 0.77 19.26
CA LEU A 42 0.95 -0.35 19.12
C LEU A 42 1.76 -1.64 18.98
N VAL A 43 1.36 -2.68 19.69
CA VAL A 43 1.94 -4.03 19.59
C VAL A 43 0.80 -5.01 19.38
N HIS A 44 0.90 -5.82 18.33
CA HIS A 44 -0.06 -6.84 17.97
C HIS A 44 0.33 -8.19 18.57
N GLY A 45 -0.67 -9.00 18.92
CA GLY A 45 -0.45 -10.39 19.29
C GLY A 45 0.18 -11.18 18.13
N PRO A 46 0.99 -12.21 18.40
CA PRO A 46 1.50 -13.10 17.36
C PRO A 46 0.36 -13.71 16.55
N GLY A 47 0.36 -13.49 15.23
CA GLY A 47 -0.68 -13.99 14.33
C GLY A 47 -2.04 -13.28 14.47
N ALA A 48 -2.09 -12.09 15.09
CA ALA A 48 -3.31 -11.30 15.20
C ALA A 48 -4.01 -11.19 13.84
N PRO A 49 -5.32 -11.49 13.73
CA PRO A 49 -6.06 -11.38 12.49
C PRO A 49 -6.01 -9.97 11.91
N LEU A 50 -6.08 -9.87 10.59
CA LEU A 50 -6.01 -8.58 9.91
C LEU A 50 -7.11 -7.60 10.37
N ALA A 51 -8.32 -8.08 10.67
CA ALA A 51 -9.40 -7.23 11.19
C ALA A 51 -9.06 -6.65 12.58
N GLU A 52 -8.43 -7.44 13.44
CA GLU A 52 -7.98 -6.99 14.77
C GLU A 52 -6.87 -5.95 14.63
N ARG A 53 -5.88 -6.19 13.76
CA ARG A 53 -4.80 -5.22 13.51
C ARG A 53 -5.34 -3.90 12.97
N ARG A 54 -6.27 -3.94 12.02
CA ARG A 54 -6.96 -2.76 11.48
C ARG A 54 -7.63 -1.94 12.56
N GLU A 55 -8.41 -2.58 13.43
CA GLU A 55 -9.18 -1.87 14.45
C GLU A 55 -8.28 -1.28 15.53
N ALA A 56 -7.27 -2.03 15.96
CA ALA A 56 -6.28 -1.53 16.91
C ALA A 56 -5.49 -0.35 16.33
N PHE A 57 -5.11 -0.42 15.05
CA PHE A 57 -4.46 0.71 14.37
C PHE A 57 -5.41 1.90 14.19
N ARG A 58 -6.71 1.68 13.93
CA ARG A 58 -7.72 2.74 13.80
C ARG A 58 -7.81 3.61 15.04
N GLY A 59 -7.99 2.99 16.21
CA GLY A 59 -8.08 3.75 17.46
C GLY A 59 -6.82 4.58 17.75
N MET A 60 -5.64 4.05 17.40
CA MET A 60 -4.37 4.76 17.53
C MET A 60 -4.24 5.93 16.53
N TYR A 61 -4.53 5.66 15.26
CA TYR A 61 -4.47 6.63 14.17
C TYR A 61 -5.42 7.81 14.39
N GLU A 62 -6.67 7.54 14.80
CA GLU A 62 -7.67 8.57 15.07
C GLU A 62 -7.27 9.45 16.25
N ALA A 63 -6.73 8.87 17.33
CA ALA A 63 -6.27 9.64 18.49
C ALA A 63 -5.11 10.58 18.14
N ILE A 64 -4.13 10.10 17.36
CA ILE A 64 -3.00 10.92 16.90
C ILE A 64 -3.49 12.04 15.96
N THR A 65 -4.29 11.68 14.96
CA THR A 65 -4.82 12.64 13.97
C THR A 65 -5.68 13.72 14.62
N ALA A 66 -6.53 13.35 15.60
CA ALA A 66 -7.31 14.32 16.37
C ALA A 66 -6.43 15.31 17.17
N ARG A 67 -5.19 14.90 17.50
CA ARG A 67 -4.30 15.70 18.33
C ARG A 67 -3.36 16.63 17.57
N ILE A 68 -2.82 16.18 16.44
CA ILE A 68 -1.84 16.92 15.63
C ILE A 68 -2.34 17.31 14.24
N GLY A 69 -3.58 16.95 13.90
CA GLY A 69 -4.21 17.25 12.60
C GLY A 69 -3.99 16.15 11.56
N GLU A 70 -4.58 16.36 10.38
CA GLU A 70 -4.50 15.41 9.26
C GLU A 70 -3.06 15.20 8.77
N PRO A 71 -2.69 13.96 8.38
CA PRO A 71 -1.41 13.68 7.74
C PRO A 71 -1.19 14.48 6.47
N THR A 72 0.08 14.75 6.18
CA THR A 72 0.50 15.29 4.87
C THR A 72 0.48 14.20 3.82
N LEU A 73 1.02 13.02 4.16
CA LEU A 73 1.02 11.83 3.30
C LEU A 73 0.46 10.64 4.05
N TYR A 74 -0.53 10.01 3.45
CA TYR A 74 -1.06 8.71 3.81
C TYR A 74 -0.26 7.66 3.02
N GLY A 75 -0.16 6.44 3.52
CA GLY A 75 0.63 5.44 2.83
C GLY A 75 0.80 4.14 3.57
N GLY A 76 1.55 3.26 2.93
CA GLY A 76 1.67 1.89 3.37
C GLY A 76 2.80 1.14 2.70
N SER A 77 3.49 0.29 3.46
CA SER A 77 4.47 -0.68 2.97
C SER A 77 3.83 -2.07 2.83
N SER A 78 4.61 -3.05 2.38
CA SER A 78 4.15 -4.45 2.35
C SER A 78 3.85 -5.02 3.74
N GLN A 79 4.39 -4.40 4.79
CA GLN A 79 4.32 -4.90 6.16
C GLN A 79 3.34 -4.12 7.04
N GLY A 80 3.12 -2.83 6.78
CA GLY A 80 2.33 -2.00 7.67
C GLY A 80 2.14 -0.56 7.19
N PRO A 81 1.48 0.27 8.01
CA PRO A 81 1.20 1.66 7.66
C PRO A 81 2.50 2.48 7.50
N SER A 82 2.40 3.57 6.76
CA SER A 82 3.49 4.53 6.54
C SER A 82 2.90 5.94 6.42
N VAL A 83 2.48 6.50 7.54
CA VAL A 83 1.77 7.80 7.64
C VAL A 83 2.74 8.91 8.06
N ARG A 84 2.67 10.07 7.41
CA ARG A 84 3.64 11.16 7.57
C ARG A 84 2.98 12.51 7.83
N TRP A 85 3.47 13.21 8.85
CA TRP A 85 3.27 14.65 9.05
C TRP A 85 4.59 15.35 8.72
N ARG A 86 4.60 16.10 7.63
CA ARG A 86 5.82 16.58 6.97
C ARG A 86 5.85 18.10 6.89
N ASP A 87 6.98 18.69 7.27
CA ASP A 87 7.38 20.03 6.86
C ASP A 87 8.77 19.99 6.19
N SER A 88 9.29 21.14 5.76
CA SER A 88 10.60 21.24 5.09
C SER A 88 11.80 20.74 5.92
N ARG A 89 11.66 20.63 7.24
CA ARG A 89 12.78 20.34 8.16
C ARG A 89 12.60 19.02 8.89
N ARG A 90 11.37 18.63 9.18
CA ARG A 90 11.07 17.45 9.98
C ARG A 90 9.87 16.66 9.45
N LEU A 91 9.93 15.37 9.72
CA LEU A 91 8.88 14.42 9.37
C LEU A 91 8.61 13.52 10.58
N VAL A 92 7.39 13.61 11.10
CA VAL A 92 6.88 12.63 12.08
C VAL A 92 6.29 11.45 11.31
N LEU A 93 6.82 10.26 11.57
CA LEU A 93 6.49 9.02 10.88
C LEU A 93 5.79 8.06 11.85
N LEU A 94 4.56 7.69 11.51
CA LEU A 94 3.84 6.57 12.10
C LEU A 94 3.94 5.39 11.13
N ALA A 95 4.82 4.44 11.46
CA ALA A 95 5.11 3.29 10.60
C ALA A 95 5.39 2.03 11.39
N GLY A 96 5.27 0.88 10.73
CA GLY A 96 5.46 -0.40 11.39
C GLY A 96 5.27 -1.60 10.48
N ASP A 97 5.07 -2.73 11.13
CA ASP A 97 4.81 -4.03 10.51
C ASP A 97 3.61 -4.72 11.17
N HIS A 98 3.37 -5.97 10.79
CA HIS A 98 2.31 -6.82 11.32
C HIS A 98 2.43 -7.12 12.83
N ARG A 99 3.55 -6.80 13.48
CA ARG A 99 3.82 -7.03 14.90
C ARG A 99 3.72 -5.75 15.71
N GLN A 100 4.17 -4.63 15.17
CA GLN A 100 4.15 -3.37 15.90
C GLN A 100 4.13 -2.15 14.99
N VAL A 101 3.54 -1.06 15.50
CA VAL A 101 3.59 0.27 14.90
C VAL A 101 4.23 1.23 15.89
N GLY A 102 5.12 2.09 15.39
CA GLY A 102 5.85 3.05 16.20
C GLY A 102 5.82 4.46 15.62
N LEU A 103 6.09 5.42 16.52
CA LEU A 103 6.28 6.82 16.18
C LEU A 103 7.78 7.16 16.19
N SER A 104 8.22 7.87 15.16
CA SER A 104 9.58 8.40 15.05
C SER A 104 9.56 9.79 14.43
N VAL A 105 10.65 10.54 14.58
CA VAL A 105 10.81 11.84 13.95
C VAL A 105 12.18 11.94 13.30
N HIS A 106 12.19 12.42 12.07
CA HIS A 106 13.37 12.47 11.21
C HIS A 106 13.57 13.86 10.63
N ASP A 107 14.81 14.16 10.27
CA ASP A 107 15.07 15.25 9.34
C ASP A 107 14.49 14.89 7.97
N THR A 108 13.68 15.77 7.38
CA THR A 108 12.93 15.48 6.14
C THR A 108 13.87 15.13 4.99
N GLY A 109 14.90 15.95 4.76
CA GLY A 109 15.82 15.75 3.64
C GLY A 109 16.65 14.46 3.78
N THR A 110 17.05 14.13 5.00
CA THR A 110 17.79 12.90 5.30
C THR A 110 16.94 11.66 5.05
N LEU A 111 15.72 11.61 5.59
CA LEU A 111 14.83 10.46 5.41
C LEU A 111 14.40 10.30 3.94
N GLU A 112 13.96 11.38 3.29
CA GLU A 112 13.55 11.31 1.88
C GLU A 112 14.73 10.94 0.96
N GLY A 113 15.94 11.40 1.28
CA GLY A 113 17.16 11.00 0.56
C GLY A 113 17.56 9.52 0.77
N GLU A 114 17.27 8.95 1.94
CA GLU A 114 17.40 7.51 2.18
C GLU A 114 16.34 6.70 1.44
N GLU A 115 15.08 7.12 1.50
CA GLU A 115 13.99 6.47 0.77
C GLU A 115 14.23 6.49 -0.74
N GLN A 116 14.64 7.64 -1.29
CA GLN A 116 14.98 7.78 -2.71
C GLN A 116 16.09 6.81 -3.11
N ARG A 117 17.15 6.68 -2.29
CA ARG A 117 18.21 5.70 -2.52
C ARG A 117 17.68 4.27 -2.50
N THR A 118 16.77 3.94 -1.58
CA THR A 118 16.14 2.62 -1.54
C THR A 118 15.34 2.34 -2.80
N PHE A 119 14.59 3.31 -3.32
CA PHE A 119 13.86 3.15 -4.59
C PHE A 119 14.80 3.02 -5.80
N GLU A 120 15.93 3.73 -5.84
CA GLU A 120 16.88 3.72 -6.96
C GLU A 120 17.84 2.52 -6.97
N TRP A 121 18.34 2.10 -5.80
CA TRP A 121 19.48 1.17 -5.68
C TRP A 121 19.12 -0.20 -5.11
N GLY A 122 17.85 -0.45 -4.77
CA GLY A 122 17.37 -1.81 -4.55
C GLY A 122 16.71 -2.39 -5.80
N GLY A 123 16.47 -3.69 -5.78
CA GLY A 123 15.90 -4.47 -6.88
C GLY A 123 16.62 -5.80 -7.02
N THR A 124 15.93 -6.79 -7.58
CA THR A 124 16.55 -8.03 -8.04
C THR A 124 17.46 -7.73 -9.22
N TRP A 125 18.74 -8.07 -9.12
CA TRP A 125 19.72 -7.88 -10.20
C TRP A 125 19.55 -8.93 -11.31
N SER A 126 18.79 -9.99 -11.02
CA SER A 126 18.40 -11.05 -11.95
C SER A 126 17.02 -11.61 -11.57
N GLY A 127 16.33 -12.26 -12.51
CA GLY A 127 15.00 -12.85 -12.27
C GLY A 127 14.97 -14.03 -11.28
N ASP A 128 16.13 -14.51 -10.82
CA ASP A 128 16.26 -15.61 -9.86
C ASP A 128 16.40 -15.12 -8.40
N GLU A 129 16.57 -13.82 -8.18
CA GLU A 129 16.68 -13.25 -6.82
C GLU A 129 15.29 -13.06 -6.18
N PRO A 130 15.16 -13.22 -4.84
CA PRO A 130 13.91 -12.95 -4.15
C PRO A 130 13.48 -11.50 -4.35
N HIS A 131 12.20 -11.27 -4.65
CA HIS A 131 11.65 -9.92 -4.76
C HIS A 131 11.92 -9.13 -3.47
N ASP A 132 12.39 -7.91 -3.63
CA ASP A 132 12.79 -7.05 -2.53
C ASP A 132 11.77 -5.91 -2.26
N LEU A 133 10.53 -6.13 -2.71
CA LEU A 133 9.36 -5.27 -2.47
C LEU A 133 9.10 -5.07 -0.97
N ASP A 134 9.48 -6.05 -0.15
CA ASP A 134 9.40 -5.97 1.31
C ASP A 134 10.31 -4.91 1.93
N PHE A 135 11.31 -4.44 1.18
CA PHE A 135 12.22 -3.39 1.61
C PHE A 135 11.83 -2.01 1.09
N LEU A 136 10.75 -1.90 0.30
CA LEU A 136 10.28 -0.59 -0.12
C LEU A 136 9.75 0.18 1.09
N PRO A 137 10.14 1.46 1.27
CA PRO A 137 9.64 2.29 2.36
C PRO A 137 8.10 2.41 2.36
N TYR A 138 7.51 2.32 1.16
CA TYR A 138 6.08 2.28 0.91
C TYR A 138 5.82 1.73 -0.49
N VAL A 139 4.68 1.05 -0.66
CA VAL A 139 4.18 0.52 -1.93
C VAL A 139 3.04 1.36 -2.49
N TRP A 140 2.40 2.19 -1.64
CA TRP A 140 1.47 3.24 -2.04
C TRP A 140 1.60 4.48 -1.15
N GLN A 141 1.28 5.64 -1.72
CA GLN A 141 1.15 6.90 -1.00
C GLN A 141 0.00 7.74 -1.56
N LEU A 142 -0.56 8.60 -0.72
CA LEU A 142 -1.61 9.55 -1.09
C LEU A 142 -1.32 10.91 -0.45
N ASP A 143 -1.22 11.95 -1.27
CA ASP A 143 -1.10 13.34 -0.86
C ASP A 143 -2.45 14.05 -0.99
N ARG A 144 -3.10 14.37 0.12
CA ARG A 144 -4.38 15.12 0.14
C ARG A 144 -4.21 16.63 0.29
N SER A 145 -3.01 17.16 0.08
CA SER A 145 -2.67 18.55 0.38
C SER A 145 -2.98 18.89 1.84
N GLY A 146 -2.58 18.00 2.75
CA GLY A 146 -2.66 18.24 4.18
C GLY A 146 -1.89 19.50 4.59
N PRO A 147 -1.97 19.92 5.86
CA PRO A 147 -1.40 21.19 6.33
C PRO A 147 0.12 21.31 6.21
N GLY A 148 0.81 20.20 5.92
CA GLY A 148 2.25 20.13 5.71
C GLY A 148 2.69 20.49 4.29
N GLU A 149 3.99 20.37 4.06
CA GLU A 149 4.60 20.65 2.76
C GLU A 149 4.64 19.40 1.88
N ARG A 150 4.35 19.53 0.58
CA ARG A 150 4.42 18.40 -0.36
C ARG A 150 5.87 17.92 -0.59
N PRO A 151 6.10 16.62 -0.84
CA PRO A 151 7.40 16.11 -1.26
C PRO A 151 7.89 16.78 -2.55
N GLN A 152 9.20 17.05 -2.62
CA GLN A 152 9.81 17.65 -3.81
C GLN A 152 10.06 16.63 -4.93
N ALA A 153 10.30 15.38 -4.55
CA ALA A 153 10.56 14.28 -5.46
C ALA A 153 9.52 13.17 -5.26
N ARG A 154 9.25 12.45 -6.34
CA ARG A 154 8.37 11.27 -6.34
C ARG A 154 9.19 10.11 -6.89
N PRO A 155 9.49 9.09 -6.08
CA PRO A 155 10.19 7.93 -6.59
C PRO A 155 9.30 7.23 -7.62
N GLY A 156 9.87 6.91 -8.79
CA GLY A 156 9.17 6.20 -9.86
C GLY A 156 8.82 4.74 -9.53
N GLY A 157 9.26 4.23 -8.38
CA GLY A 157 9.21 2.82 -8.03
C GLY A 157 10.25 1.99 -8.76
N ARG A 158 10.34 0.70 -8.41
CA ARG A 158 11.22 -0.27 -9.09
C ARG A 158 10.42 -0.94 -10.20
N LEU A 159 10.90 -0.87 -11.44
CA LEU A 159 10.22 -1.52 -12.56
C LEU A 159 10.31 -3.05 -12.43
N ALA A 160 9.18 -3.72 -12.63
CA ALA A 160 9.08 -5.16 -12.71
C ALA A 160 9.90 -5.69 -13.89
N THR A 161 10.69 -6.74 -13.67
CA THR A 161 11.52 -7.37 -14.72
C THR A 161 10.78 -8.51 -15.44
N SER A 162 9.70 -9.01 -14.83
CA SER A 162 8.83 -10.04 -15.40
C SER A 162 7.35 -9.79 -15.05
N LEU A 163 6.43 -10.49 -15.73
CA LEU A 163 5.02 -10.49 -15.34
C LEU A 163 4.76 -11.13 -13.97
N GLU A 164 5.63 -12.03 -13.51
CA GLU A 164 5.53 -12.58 -12.14
C GLU A 164 5.98 -11.55 -11.10
N ASP A 165 7.00 -10.73 -11.39
CA ASP A 165 7.39 -9.62 -10.52
C ASP A 165 6.25 -8.61 -10.38
N PHE A 166 5.61 -8.28 -11.52
CA PHE A 166 4.42 -7.44 -11.53
C PHE A 166 3.26 -8.06 -10.73
N ARG A 167 3.05 -9.38 -10.83
CA ARG A 167 2.08 -10.11 -10.01
C ARG A 167 2.36 -9.92 -8.53
N THR A 168 3.60 -10.12 -8.11
CA THR A 168 4.02 -9.97 -6.71
C THR A 168 3.83 -8.53 -6.23
N GLY A 169 4.22 -7.53 -7.04
CA GLY A 169 4.01 -6.11 -6.73
C GLY A 169 2.52 -5.77 -6.57
N LEU A 170 1.68 -6.26 -7.47
CA LEU A 170 0.23 -6.10 -7.40
C LEU A 170 -0.36 -6.78 -6.16
N GLU A 171 0.03 -8.02 -5.87
CA GLU A 171 -0.41 -8.76 -4.68
C GLU A 171 -0.06 -8.01 -3.38
N VAL A 172 1.17 -7.53 -3.27
CA VAL A 172 1.64 -6.74 -2.12
C VAL A 172 0.86 -5.43 -1.99
N LEU A 173 0.68 -4.70 -3.10
CA LEU A 173 -0.09 -3.46 -3.12
C LEU A 173 -1.53 -3.68 -2.64
N LEU A 174 -2.20 -4.70 -3.18
CA LEU A 174 -3.59 -5.00 -2.83
C LEU A 174 -3.72 -5.49 -1.40
N ALA A 175 -2.77 -6.29 -0.90
CA ALA A 175 -2.74 -6.69 0.50
C ALA A 175 -2.56 -5.47 1.43
N ALA A 176 -1.66 -4.54 1.07
CA ALA A 176 -1.46 -3.30 1.80
C ALA A 176 -2.71 -2.40 1.76
N TRP A 177 -3.40 -2.31 0.63
CA TRP A 177 -4.67 -1.58 0.53
C TRP A 177 -5.74 -2.17 1.41
N VAL A 178 -5.96 -3.48 1.28
CA VAL A 178 -6.91 -4.23 2.08
C VAL A 178 -6.64 -3.93 3.55
N GLU A 179 -5.41 -4.08 4.06
CA GLU A 179 -5.12 -3.82 5.47
C GLU A 179 -5.17 -2.34 5.87
N GLN A 180 -4.50 -1.44 5.15
CA GLN A 180 -4.10 -0.14 5.70
C GLN A 180 -4.93 1.02 5.18
N LEU A 181 -5.49 0.92 3.96
CA LEU A 181 -6.22 2.00 3.31
C LEU A 181 -7.48 2.42 4.10
N PRO A 182 -8.36 1.51 4.58
CA PRO A 182 -9.65 1.89 5.19
C PRO A 182 -9.50 2.61 6.53
N VAL A 183 -8.36 2.40 7.19
CA VAL A 183 -8.06 3.10 8.44
C VAL A 183 -7.70 4.55 8.15
N GLN A 184 -6.99 4.78 7.05
CA GLN A 184 -6.42 6.08 6.70
C GLN A 184 -7.38 6.98 5.90
N VAL A 185 -8.22 6.40 5.02
CA VAL A 185 -9.09 7.18 4.12
C VAL A 185 -10.60 6.98 4.39
N GLY A 186 -10.95 6.15 5.37
CA GLY A 186 -12.34 5.91 5.78
C GLY A 186 -13.17 5.22 4.69
N THR A 187 -14.28 5.84 4.30
CA THR A 187 -15.21 5.32 3.26
C THR A 187 -14.85 5.73 1.84
N ASP A 188 -13.72 6.41 1.65
CA ASP A 188 -13.23 6.72 0.31
C ASP A 188 -12.70 5.45 -0.37
N TRP A 189 -12.79 5.41 -1.71
CA TRP A 189 -12.28 4.31 -2.52
C TRP A 189 -10.91 4.65 -3.11
N ALA A 190 -10.10 3.65 -3.43
CA ALA A 190 -8.92 3.77 -4.28
C ALA A 190 -9.08 2.91 -5.55
N SER A 191 -8.59 3.40 -6.68
CA SER A 191 -8.62 2.64 -7.93
C SER A 191 -7.46 2.99 -8.86
N PHE A 192 -7.20 2.10 -9.80
CA PHE A 192 -6.37 2.33 -10.97
C PHE A 192 -6.79 1.41 -12.09
N CYS A 193 -6.43 1.75 -13.32
CA CYS A 193 -6.55 0.88 -14.47
C CYS A 193 -5.18 0.32 -14.86
N VAL A 194 -5.12 -0.97 -15.16
CA VAL A 194 -3.99 -1.58 -15.88
C VAL A 194 -4.34 -1.64 -17.36
N THR A 195 -3.41 -1.19 -18.21
CA THR A 195 -3.53 -1.27 -19.67
C THR A 195 -2.31 -1.95 -20.25
N SER A 196 -2.49 -2.67 -21.36
CA SER A 196 -1.40 -3.30 -22.12
C SER A 196 -1.39 -2.79 -23.55
N SER A 197 -0.21 -2.47 -24.08
CA SER A 197 -0.05 -2.17 -25.51
C SER A 197 -0.34 -3.38 -26.40
N ALA A 198 -0.21 -4.61 -25.89
CA ALA A 198 -0.54 -5.83 -26.63
C ALA A 198 -2.05 -5.99 -26.87
N ASP A 199 -2.90 -5.41 -25.99
CA ASP A 199 -4.37 -5.46 -26.07
C ASP A 199 -4.99 -4.11 -26.45
N ARG A 200 -4.32 -3.35 -27.33
CA ARG A 200 -4.82 -2.05 -27.84
C ARG A 200 -5.20 -1.06 -26.72
N GLY A 201 -4.61 -1.20 -25.54
CA GLY A 201 -4.86 -0.34 -24.39
C GLY A 201 -6.19 -0.59 -23.66
N ARG A 202 -6.83 -1.76 -23.81
CA ARG A 202 -8.02 -2.06 -22.99
C ARG A 202 -7.68 -2.04 -21.51
N ARG A 203 -8.63 -1.54 -20.71
CA ARG A 203 -8.47 -1.28 -19.28
C ARG A 203 -8.99 -2.45 -18.47
N ILE A 204 -8.17 -2.92 -17.54
CA ILE A 204 -8.60 -3.71 -16.39
C ILE A 204 -8.65 -2.75 -15.21
N LEU A 205 -9.85 -2.44 -14.74
CA LEU A 205 -10.05 -1.63 -13.54
C LEU A 205 -9.79 -2.49 -12.31
N VAL A 206 -9.03 -1.96 -11.36
CA VAL A 206 -8.84 -2.53 -10.03
C VAL A 206 -9.21 -1.46 -9.02
N SER A 207 -10.05 -1.79 -8.04
CA SER A 207 -10.47 -0.84 -7.01
C SER A 207 -10.67 -1.51 -5.66
N TYR A 208 -10.61 -0.69 -4.61
CA TYR A 208 -10.89 -1.10 -3.25
C TYR A 208 -11.62 0.02 -2.49
N SER A 209 -12.70 -0.36 -1.80
CA SER A 209 -13.38 0.48 -0.80
C SER A 209 -13.77 -0.39 0.39
N ILE A 210 -14.03 0.21 1.55
CA ILE A 210 -14.52 -0.55 2.71
C ILE A 210 -15.96 -1.06 2.51
N GLU A 211 -16.75 -0.40 1.66
CA GLU A 211 -18.16 -0.70 1.41
C GLU A 211 -18.33 -1.81 0.36
N ASP A 212 -17.60 -1.72 -0.75
CA ASP A 212 -17.69 -2.63 -1.90
C ASP A 212 -16.63 -3.75 -1.84
N GLY A 213 -15.64 -3.62 -0.96
CA GLY A 213 -14.53 -4.55 -0.88
C GLY A 213 -13.54 -4.41 -2.04
N LEU A 214 -12.85 -5.51 -2.36
CA LEU A 214 -11.82 -5.56 -3.40
C LEU A 214 -12.45 -6.03 -4.73
N TYR A 215 -12.23 -5.25 -5.79
CA TYR A 215 -12.94 -5.41 -7.05
C TYR A 215 -12.00 -5.31 -8.26
N ALA A 216 -12.30 -6.11 -9.29
CA ALA A 216 -11.76 -5.92 -10.64
C ALA A 216 -12.86 -6.01 -11.69
N SER A 217 -12.67 -5.27 -12.79
CA SER A 217 -13.50 -5.43 -13.99
C SER A 217 -12.73 -5.23 -15.28
N VAL A 218 -13.23 -5.87 -16.34
CA VAL A 218 -12.71 -5.71 -17.70
C VAL A 218 -13.83 -5.64 -18.72
N ASP A 219 -13.68 -4.75 -19.69
CA ASP A 219 -14.59 -4.66 -20.83
C ASP A 219 -14.37 -5.84 -21.79
N ASP A 220 -15.44 -6.55 -22.12
CA ASP A 220 -15.46 -7.65 -23.07
C ASP A 220 -16.59 -7.51 -24.10
N ARG A 221 -17.03 -6.28 -24.38
CA ARG A 221 -18.09 -6.02 -25.36
C ARG A 221 -17.72 -6.39 -26.80
N ASP A 222 -16.43 -6.35 -27.13
CA ASP A 222 -15.93 -6.79 -28.44
C ASP A 222 -15.72 -8.32 -28.52
N GLY A 223 -15.90 -9.04 -27.42
CA GLY A 223 -15.77 -10.49 -27.36
C GLY A 223 -17.00 -11.22 -27.88
N GLU A 224 -16.83 -12.47 -28.31
CA GLU A 224 -17.95 -13.32 -28.70
C GLU A 224 -18.90 -13.54 -27.51
N ASP A 225 -20.20 -13.36 -27.76
CA ASP A 225 -21.23 -13.65 -26.77
C ASP A 225 -21.66 -15.12 -26.90
N GLY A 226 -21.17 -15.98 -26.00
CA GLY A 226 -21.44 -17.41 -26.02
C GLY A 226 -21.02 -18.14 -24.74
N GLU A 227 -21.56 -19.34 -24.55
CA GLU A 227 -21.28 -20.17 -23.37
C GLU A 227 -19.80 -20.54 -23.25
N GLU A 228 -19.12 -20.81 -24.37
CA GLU A 228 -17.70 -21.11 -24.39
C GLU A 228 -16.86 -19.93 -23.86
N ARG A 229 -17.15 -18.71 -24.30
CA ARG A 229 -16.50 -17.50 -23.78
C ARG A 229 -16.77 -17.34 -22.29
N ALA A 230 -18.01 -17.57 -21.84
CA ALA A 230 -18.35 -17.50 -20.43
C ALA A 230 -17.59 -18.53 -19.59
N LEU A 231 -17.43 -19.76 -20.08
CA LEU A 231 -16.62 -20.79 -19.42
C LEU A 231 -15.15 -20.39 -19.36
N GLN A 232 -14.59 -19.85 -20.44
CA GLN A 232 -13.21 -19.34 -20.47
C GLN A 232 -13.01 -18.22 -19.44
N MET A 233 -13.93 -17.25 -19.37
CA MET A 233 -13.82 -16.13 -18.42
C MET A 233 -13.91 -16.60 -16.97
N ARG A 234 -14.82 -17.53 -16.65
CA ARG A 234 -14.88 -18.16 -15.32
C ARG A 234 -13.64 -18.95 -14.98
N ALA A 235 -13.06 -19.68 -15.94
CA ALA A 235 -11.82 -20.41 -15.74
C ALA A 235 -10.62 -19.50 -15.43
N ARG A 236 -10.66 -18.24 -15.89
CA ARG A 236 -9.67 -17.20 -15.54
C ARG A 236 -9.91 -16.54 -14.18
N GLY A 237 -11.06 -16.80 -13.55
CA GLY A 237 -11.43 -16.24 -12.25
C GLY A 237 -12.50 -15.15 -12.29
N TRP A 238 -13.06 -14.80 -13.45
CA TRP A 238 -14.17 -13.85 -13.55
C TRP A 238 -15.48 -14.45 -13.02
N GLN A 239 -16.19 -13.75 -12.14
CA GLN A 239 -17.35 -14.29 -11.43
C GLN A 239 -18.68 -13.96 -12.12
N SER A 240 -18.87 -12.71 -12.53
CA SER A 240 -20.13 -12.22 -13.08
C SER A 240 -19.92 -11.39 -14.36
N ARG A 241 -20.98 -11.26 -15.15
CA ARG A 241 -21.01 -10.41 -16.35
C ARG A 241 -22.18 -9.45 -16.26
N ASP A 242 -21.92 -8.15 -16.37
CA ASP A 242 -22.93 -7.10 -16.43
C ASP A 242 -22.68 -6.18 -17.62
N ARG A 243 -23.67 -6.01 -18.50
CA ARG A 243 -23.63 -5.11 -19.67
C ARG A 243 -22.33 -5.19 -20.50
N GLY A 244 -21.78 -6.40 -20.63
CA GLY A 244 -20.56 -6.66 -21.39
C GLY A 244 -19.25 -6.49 -20.61
N TRP A 245 -19.32 -6.20 -19.31
CA TRP A 245 -18.18 -6.17 -18.40
C TRP A 245 -18.12 -7.46 -17.59
N TRP A 246 -16.95 -8.07 -17.52
CA TRP A 246 -16.69 -9.15 -16.57
C TRP A 246 -16.13 -8.59 -15.28
N GLN A 247 -16.55 -9.17 -14.16
CA GLN A 247 -16.29 -8.63 -12.83
C GLN A 247 -15.99 -9.74 -11.82
N THR A 248 -15.15 -9.40 -10.85
CA THR A 248 -14.84 -10.23 -9.68
C THR A 248 -14.78 -9.33 -8.46
N GLU A 249 -15.43 -9.74 -7.38
CA GLU A 249 -15.58 -8.96 -6.16
C GLU A 249 -15.30 -9.83 -4.91
N PHE A 250 -14.68 -9.21 -3.92
CA PHE A 250 -14.44 -9.77 -2.59
C PHE A 250 -14.87 -8.74 -1.54
N THR A 251 -16.08 -8.90 -0.99
CA THR A 251 -16.71 -7.93 -0.07
C THR A 251 -16.02 -7.81 1.29
N ALA A 252 -15.42 -8.90 1.79
CA ALA A 252 -14.63 -8.92 3.01
C ALA A 252 -13.22 -9.47 2.71
N PRO A 253 -12.38 -8.70 1.98
CA PRO A 253 -11.14 -9.23 1.45
C PRO A 253 -10.09 -9.42 2.55
N GLU A 254 -9.32 -10.48 2.37
CA GLU A 254 -8.15 -10.87 3.16
C GLU A 254 -6.94 -10.98 2.23
N ARG A 255 -5.77 -11.34 2.76
CA ARG A 255 -4.54 -11.45 1.96
C ARG A 255 -4.67 -12.45 0.80
N GLU A 256 -5.36 -13.57 1.00
CA GLU A 256 -5.59 -14.56 -0.06
C GLU A 256 -6.45 -14.00 -1.21
N HIS A 257 -7.39 -13.11 -0.91
CA HIS A 257 -8.21 -12.44 -1.90
C HIS A 257 -7.40 -11.43 -2.74
N ALA A 258 -6.45 -10.73 -2.11
CA ALA A 258 -5.49 -9.89 -2.83
C ALA A 258 -4.62 -10.70 -3.81
N ALA A 259 -4.12 -11.86 -3.37
CA ALA A 259 -3.36 -12.78 -4.23
C ALA A 259 -4.22 -13.34 -5.38
N ALA A 260 -5.47 -13.72 -5.10
CA ALA A 260 -6.41 -14.21 -6.11
C ALA A 260 -6.72 -13.15 -7.17
N LEU A 261 -6.97 -11.89 -6.77
CA LEU A 261 -7.22 -10.81 -7.72
C LEU A 261 -5.98 -10.49 -8.55
N ALA A 262 -4.78 -10.46 -7.94
CA ALA A 262 -3.53 -10.25 -8.68
C ALA A 262 -3.30 -11.35 -9.72
N HIS A 263 -3.54 -12.62 -9.35
CA HIS A 263 -3.46 -13.74 -10.27
C HIS A 263 -4.45 -13.64 -11.43
N LEU A 264 -5.69 -13.23 -11.16
CA LEU A 264 -6.72 -12.98 -12.18
C LEU A 264 -6.26 -11.91 -13.18
N VAL A 265 -5.74 -10.77 -12.70
CA VAL A 265 -5.25 -9.69 -13.56
C VAL A 265 -4.15 -10.18 -14.50
N ILE A 266 -3.16 -10.92 -14.00
CA ILE A 266 -2.08 -11.47 -14.82
C ILE A 266 -2.60 -12.50 -15.82
N THR A 267 -3.50 -13.37 -15.39
CA THR A 267 -4.10 -14.39 -16.24
C THR A 267 -4.86 -13.74 -17.40
N GLU A 268 -5.62 -12.68 -17.12
CA GLU A 268 -6.31 -11.93 -18.16
C GLU A 268 -5.32 -11.23 -19.10
N LEU A 269 -4.27 -10.58 -18.57
CA LEU A 269 -3.24 -9.92 -19.39
C LEU A 269 -2.54 -10.90 -20.33
N ARG A 270 -2.16 -12.09 -19.83
CA ARG A 270 -1.54 -13.16 -20.62
C ARG A 270 -2.49 -13.71 -21.68
N ALA A 271 -3.75 -13.95 -21.32
CA ALA A 271 -4.75 -14.43 -22.26
C ALA A 271 -5.01 -13.45 -23.42
N ARG A 272 -4.68 -12.17 -23.22
CA ARG A 272 -4.77 -11.10 -24.22
C ARG A 272 -3.44 -10.79 -24.90
N GLY A 273 -2.43 -11.63 -24.69
CA GLY A 273 -1.17 -11.58 -25.42
C GLY A 273 -0.10 -10.68 -24.80
N THR A 274 -0.31 -10.15 -23.58
CA THR A 274 0.76 -9.45 -22.85
C THR A 274 1.86 -10.45 -22.49
N ARG A 275 3.11 -10.11 -22.79
CA ARG A 275 4.26 -10.99 -22.51
C ARG A 275 5.24 -10.38 -21.52
N GLU A 276 5.43 -9.08 -21.60
CA GLU A 276 6.44 -8.35 -20.83
C GLU A 276 5.82 -7.22 -20.01
N PRO A 277 6.35 -6.92 -18.81
CA PRO A 277 5.86 -5.82 -17.97
C PRO A 277 6.05 -4.43 -18.63
N GLU A 278 6.98 -4.30 -19.57
CA GLU A 278 7.24 -3.06 -20.32
C GLU A 278 6.06 -2.63 -21.21
N GLU A 279 5.15 -3.56 -21.53
CA GLU A 279 3.91 -3.33 -22.27
C GLU A 279 2.82 -2.71 -21.38
N LEU A 280 2.99 -2.77 -20.05
CA LEU A 280 1.97 -2.40 -19.07
C LEU A 280 2.06 -0.92 -18.65
N ARG A 281 0.90 -0.29 -18.48
CA ARG A 281 0.78 1.05 -17.88
C ARG A 281 -0.32 1.08 -16.84
N ALA A 282 -0.03 1.67 -15.69
CA ALA A 282 -1.03 2.10 -14.73
C ALA A 282 -1.64 3.43 -15.21
N ARG A 283 -2.95 3.57 -15.13
CA ARG A 283 -3.70 4.76 -15.55
C ARG A 283 -4.76 5.09 -14.52
N ASP A 284 -5.23 6.33 -14.53
CA ASP A 284 -6.38 6.78 -13.74
C ASP A 284 -6.25 6.39 -12.25
N VAL A 285 -5.04 6.50 -11.70
CA VAL A 285 -4.75 6.23 -10.29
C VAL A 285 -5.41 7.32 -9.47
N SER A 286 -6.33 6.94 -8.59
CA SER A 286 -7.14 7.90 -7.83
C SER A 286 -7.59 7.33 -6.49
N CYS A 287 -7.83 8.24 -5.53
CA CYS A 287 -8.55 7.96 -4.31
C CYS A 287 -9.71 8.96 -4.15
N LYS A 288 -10.91 8.58 -4.60
CA LYS A 288 -12.10 9.45 -4.66
C LYS A 288 -11.86 10.81 -5.32
N ASP A 289 -10.92 10.86 -6.27
CA ASP A 289 -10.47 12.08 -6.95
C ASP A 289 -10.03 13.20 -5.99
N ARG A 290 -9.60 12.82 -4.78
CA ARG A 290 -9.12 13.72 -3.73
C ARG A 290 -7.64 13.49 -3.49
N GLY A 291 -6.86 14.49 -3.90
CA GLY A 291 -5.42 14.44 -3.77
C GLY A 291 -4.77 13.65 -4.89
N GLU A 292 -3.50 13.30 -4.68
CA GLU A 292 -2.69 12.61 -5.67
C GLU A 292 -2.19 11.28 -5.08
N MET A 293 -2.51 10.18 -5.76
CA MET A 293 -2.14 8.84 -5.32
C MET A 293 -1.03 8.27 -6.20
N TRP A 294 -0.04 7.65 -5.55
CA TRP A 294 1.11 7.02 -6.20
C TRP A 294 1.24 5.56 -5.77
N LEU A 295 1.62 4.70 -6.72
CA LEU A 295 1.76 3.25 -6.52
C LEU A 295 3.18 2.79 -6.89
N PRO A 296 4.22 3.21 -6.15
CA PRO A 296 5.60 2.84 -6.46
C PRO A 296 5.87 1.32 -6.31
N GLY A 297 5.05 0.60 -5.53
CA GLY A 297 5.17 -0.85 -5.40
C GLY A 297 4.57 -1.65 -6.56
N LEU A 298 3.87 -1.00 -7.49
CA LEU A 298 3.24 -1.68 -8.62
C LEU A 298 4.26 -2.11 -9.69
N GLY A 299 5.38 -1.40 -9.80
CA GLY A 299 6.48 -1.74 -10.71
C GLY A 299 6.17 -1.62 -12.20
N ILE A 300 5.20 -0.78 -12.58
CA ILE A 300 4.94 -0.42 -13.99
C ILE A 300 4.86 1.10 -14.11
N ARG A 301 4.97 1.60 -15.35
CA ARG A 301 4.91 3.04 -15.63
C ARG A 301 3.49 3.59 -15.47
N HIS A 302 3.37 4.84 -15.04
CA HIS A 302 2.12 5.60 -14.91
C HIS A 302 1.87 6.50 -16.15
#